data_AF-A0A355FBE6-F1
#
_entry.id   AF-A0A355FBE6-F1
#
_cell.length_a   1.000
_cell.length_b   1.000
_cell.length_c   1.000
_cell.angle_alpha   90.00
_cell.angle_beta   90.00
_cell.angle_gamma   90.00
#
_symmetry.space_group_name_H-M   'P 1'
#
loop_
_entity.id
_entity.type
_entity.pdbx_description
1 polymer ?
#
loop_
_entity_poly.entity_id
_entity_poly.type
_entity_poly.pdbx_seq_one_letter_code
_entity_poly.pdbx_strand_id
1 'polypeptide(L)' 'MKKYTSILSVILFFFIHANSWAQPAESFVKVNVAPEKTDWVYKPNEKVKFAVSITKNDIELPNVAVRYEVGPEMM' A
#
# COMPACT_ATOMS: atom_id res chain seq x y z
N MET A 1 22.26 -29.37 -30.22
CA MET A 1 21.04 -28.54 -30.06
C MET A 1 20.35 -28.79 -28.72
N LYS A 2 19.91 -30.03 -28.39
CA LYS A 2 19.23 -30.36 -27.11
C LYS A 2 19.92 -29.86 -25.83
N LYS A 3 21.26 -29.92 -25.74
CA LYS A 3 22.03 -29.42 -24.57
C LYS A 3 21.87 -27.91 -24.37
N TYR A 4 21.92 -27.12 -25.45
CA TYR A 4 21.73 -25.67 -25.41
C TYR A 4 20.27 -25.29 -25.13
N THR A 5 19.31 -26.05 -25.67
CA THR A 5 17.89 -25.90 -25.34
C THR A 5 17.63 -26.16 -23.86
N SER A 6 18.27 -27.18 -23.28
CA SER A 6 18.15 -27.49 -21.85
C SER A 6 18.72 -26.37 -20.96
N ILE A 7 19.86 -25.80 -21.31
CA ILE A 7 20.48 -24.68 -20.58
C ILE A 7 19.61 -23.42 -20.68
N LEU A 8 19.07 -23.12 -21.87
CA LEU A 8 18.18 -21.99 -22.08
C LEU A 8 16.91 -22.10 -21.22
N SER A 9 16.31 -23.29 -21.13
CA SER A 9 15.14 -23.53 -20.28
C SER A 9 15.42 -23.27 -18.80
N VAL A 10 16.60 -23.65 -18.31
CA VAL A 10 17.01 -23.40 -16.91
C VAL A 10 17.17 -21.91 -16.65
N ILE A 11 17.83 -21.17 -17.56
CA ILE A 11 18.00 -19.71 -17.44
C ILE A 11 16.64 -19.02 -17.41
N LEU A 12 15.72 -19.42 -18.31
CA LEU A 12 14.37 -18.85 -18.38
C LEU A 12 13.58 -19.10 -17.09
N PHE A 13 13.73 -20.28 -16.48
CA PHE A 13 13.11 -20.62 -15.20
C PHE A 13 13.58 -19.68 -14.09
N PHE A 14 14.89 -19.41 -13.97
CA PHE A 14 15.42 -18.49 -12.97
C PHE A 14 14.93 -17.05 -13.17
N PHE A 15 14.80 -16.57 -14.41
CA PHE A 15 14.26 -15.24 -14.69
C PHE A 15 12.80 -15.06 -14.26
N ILE A 16 11.96 -16.09 -14.43
CA ILE A 16 10.54 -16.01 -14.04
C ILE A 16 10.40 -15.92 -12.51
N HIS A 17 11.20 -16.69 -11.77
CA HIS A 17 11.11 -16.75 -10.30
C HIS A 17 11.67 -15.51 -9.59
N ALA A 18 12.63 -14.81 -10.22
CA ALA A 18 13.18 -13.56 -9.67
C ALA A 18 12.12 -12.44 -9.53
N ASN A 19 11.05 -12.47 -10.34
CA ASN A 19 10.00 -11.45 -10.31
C ASN A 19 8.95 -11.67 -9.21
N SER A 20 8.82 -12.90 -8.68
CA SER A 20 7.80 -13.23 -7.66
C SER A 20 8.09 -12.59 -6.30
N TRP A 21 9.34 -12.27 -5.99
CA TRP A 21 9.73 -11.60 -4.75
C TRP A 21 9.54 -10.08 -4.78
N ALA A 22 9.18 -9.50 -5.93
CA ALA A 22 8.93 -8.07 -6.08
C ALA A 22 7.44 -7.69 -5.96
N GLN A 23 6.56 -8.66 -5.68
CA GLN A 23 5.14 -8.34 -5.46
C GLN A 23 4.99 -7.60 -4.12
N PRO A 24 4.37 -6.41 -4.11
CA PRO A 24 4.07 -5.72 -2.87
C PRO A 24 3.27 -6.64 -1.94
N ALA A 25 3.73 -6.80 -0.69
CA ALA A 25 2.98 -7.55 0.30
C ALA A 25 1.69 -6.77 0.62
N GLU A 26 0.56 -7.26 0.13
CA GLU A 26 -0.73 -6.66 0.42
C GLU A 26 -1.14 -7.04 1.85
N SER A 27 -1.39 -6.05 2.69
CA SER A 27 -1.90 -6.29 4.03
C SER A 27 -3.37 -6.69 3.97
N PHE A 28 -3.75 -7.70 4.75
CA PHE A 28 -5.15 -8.12 4.88
C PHE A 28 -6.06 -6.98 5.37
N VAL A 29 -5.52 -6.03 6.14
CA VAL A 29 -6.21 -4.83 6.59
C VAL A 29 -5.51 -3.62 5.98
N LYS A 30 -6.27 -2.77 5.30
CA LYS A 30 -5.81 -1.50 4.73
C LYS A 30 -6.45 -0.36 5.50
N VAL A 31 -5.64 0.64 5.88
CA VAL A 31 -6.10 1.89 6.49
C VAL A 31 -5.83 2.99 5.48
N ASN A 32 -6.89 3.62 5.00
CA ASN A 32 -6.79 4.75 4.08
C ASN A 32 -7.14 6.03 4.83
N VAL A 33 -6.27 7.03 4.74
CA VAL A 33 -6.44 8.34 5.39
C VAL A 33 -6.35 9.40 4.30
N ALA A 34 -7.45 10.10 4.06
CA ALA A 34 -7.52 11.16 3.05
C ALA A 34 -7.89 12.49 3.72
N PRO A 35 -7.20 13.59 3.42
CA PRO A 35 -7.64 14.91 3.85
C PRO A 35 -8.93 15.33 3.12
N GLU A 36 -9.69 16.23 3.73
CA GLU A 36 -10.85 16.85 3.09
C GLU A 36 -10.46 17.68 1.84
N LYS A 37 -9.25 18.27 1.86
CA LYS A 37 -8.70 19.03 0.73
C LYS A 37 -7.67 18.25 -0.07
N THR A 38 -7.87 18.21 -1.39
CA THR A 38 -6.97 17.53 -2.34
C THR A 38 -5.55 18.12 -2.39
N ASP A 39 -5.40 19.41 -2.11
CA ASP A 39 -4.12 20.13 -2.16
C ASP A 39 -3.34 20.08 -0.84
N TRP A 40 -3.92 19.51 0.23
CA TRP A 40 -3.33 19.42 1.57
C TRP A 40 -3.02 20.78 2.23
N VAL A 41 -3.46 21.90 1.66
CA VAL A 41 -3.14 23.24 2.16
C VAL A 41 -4.26 23.77 3.06
N TYR A 42 -3.92 24.05 4.31
CA TYR A 42 -4.81 24.63 5.30
C TYR A 42 -4.25 25.95 5.82
N LYS A 43 -5.14 26.91 6.11
CA LYS A 43 -4.75 28.16 6.73
C LYS A 43 -4.52 27.97 8.23
N PRO A 44 -3.69 28.81 8.87
CA PRO A 44 -3.62 28.84 10.34
C PRO A 44 -5.02 28.99 10.94
N ASN A 45 -5.31 28.22 11.99
CA ASN A 45 -6.61 28.12 12.67
C ASN A 45 -7.75 27.50 11.83
N GLU A 46 -7.48 26.95 10.65
CA GLU A 46 -8.47 26.19 9.91
C GLU A 46 -8.62 24.78 10.51
N LYS A 47 -9.85 24.34 10.72
CA LYS A 47 -10.10 22.97 11.21
C LYS A 47 -9.83 21.98 10.08
N VAL A 48 -8.85 21.11 10.30
CA VAL A 48 -8.52 20.01 9.38
C VAL A 48 -9.44 18.82 9.67
N LYS A 49 -9.93 18.18 8.62
CA LYS A 49 -10.66 16.91 8.69
C LYS A 49 -9.97 15.87 7.83
N PHE A 50 -9.93 14.65 8.37
CA PHE A 50 -9.45 13.47 7.66
C PHE A 50 -10.55 12.43 7.62
N ALA A 51 -10.79 11.89 6.43
CA ALA A 51 -11.60 10.69 6.25
C ALA A 51 -10.70 9.47 6.45
N VAL A 52 -11.07 8.62 7.41
CA VAL A 52 -10.38 7.37 7.68
C VAL A 52 -11.31 6.22 7.29
N SER A 53 -10.88 5.40 6.33
CA SER A 53 -11.59 4.17 5.95
C SER A 53 -10.70 2.95 6.17
N ILE A 54 -11.28 1.89 6.70
CA ILE A 54 -10.58 0.66 7.05
C ILE A 54 -11.23 -0.47 6.28
N THR A 55 -10.46 -1.15 5.45
CA THR A 55 -10.96 -2.29 4.67
C THR A 55 -10.18 -3.54 5.03
N LYS A 56 -10.87 -4.69 5.00
CA LYS A 56 -10.26 -6.01 5.09
C LYS A 56 -10.69 -6.82 3.88
N ASN A 57 -9.73 -7.28 3.08
CA ASN A 57 -10.01 -7.91 1.78
C ASN A 57 -10.99 -7.07 0.94
N ASP A 58 -10.74 -5.75 0.89
CA ASP A 58 -11.55 -4.75 0.18
C ASP A 58 -13.02 -4.59 0.66
N ILE A 59 -13.37 -5.17 1.81
CA ILE A 59 -14.66 -4.96 2.49
C ILE A 59 -14.46 -3.97 3.63
N GLU A 60 -15.30 -2.93 3.69
CA GLU A 60 -15.26 -1.94 4.77
C GLU A 60 -15.57 -2.57 6.14
N LEU A 61 -14.75 -2.24 7.13
CA LEU A 61 -14.91 -2.71 8.51
C LEU A 61 -15.56 -1.60 9.36
N PRO A 62 -16.84 -1.73 9.75
CA PRO A 62 -17.49 -0.78 10.64
C PRO A 62 -17.06 -0.99 12.11
N ASN A 63 -17.22 0.05 12.92
CA ASN A 63 -17.02 0.02 14.39
C ASN A 63 -15.60 -0.39 14.85
N VAL A 64 -14.57 0.02 14.11
CA VAL A 64 -13.17 -0.25 14.48
C VAL A 64 -12.65 0.83 15.43
N ALA A 65 -11.94 0.41 16.48
CA ALA A 65 -11.24 1.34 17.36
C ALA A 65 -9.97 1.85 16.66
N VAL A 66 -9.87 3.16 16.46
CA VAL A 66 -8.72 3.81 15.82
C VAL A 66 -7.96 4.63 16.85
N ARG A 67 -6.64 4.45 16.89
CA ARG A 67 -5.71 5.32 17.62
C ARG A 67 -4.91 6.11 16.58
N TYR A 68 -4.80 7.42 16.76
CA TYR A 68 -4.05 8.28 15.87
C TYR A 68 -3.12 9.19 16.69
N GLU A 69 -2.01 9.57 16.07
CA GLU A 69 -1.06 10.54 16.59
C GLU A 69 -0.76 11.54 15.46
N VAL A 70 -0.47 12.78 15.84
CA VAL A 70 -0.12 13.84 14.88
C VAL A 70 1.37 14.12 15.03
N GLY A 71 2.11 14.02 13.93
CA GLY A 71 3.54 14.30 13.90
C GLY A 71 3.86 15.80 13.91
N PRO A 72 5.12 16.17 14.22
CA PRO A 72 5.55 17.56 14.33
C PRO A 72 5.54 18.31 12.99
N GLU A 73 5.48 17.61 11.86
CA GLU A 73 5.38 18.17 10.51
C GLU A 73 4.11 18.99 10.22
N MET A 74 3.14 19.02 11.14
CA MET A 74 1.91 19.83 11.02
C MET A 74 1.74 20.94 12.07
N MET A 75 2.84 21.49 12.63
CA MET A 75 2.81 22.72 13.44
C MET A 75 3.11 23.98 12.64
#